data_AF-A0AAU7AC02-F1
#
_entry.id   AF-A0AAU7AC02-F1
#
_cell.length_a   1.000
_cell.length_b   1.000
_cell.length_c   1.000
_cell.angle_alpha   90.00
_cell.angle_beta   90.00
_cell.angle_gamma   90.00
#
_symmetry.space_group_name_H-M   'P 1'
#
loop_
_entity.id
_entity.type
_entity.pdbx_description
1 polymer ?
#
loop_
_entity_poly.entity_id
_entity_poly.type
_entity_poly.pdbx_seq_one_letter_code
_entity_poly.pdbx_strand_id
1 'polypeptide(L)'
;MAIVNAVDATAAVTQPRVEVIPTLTGMGYASISAQPAKSANQRRLMAIRSARLQAMRNLTEQVHGVQIDSQTTIIDAIVQNDSLRASVDGVILGAKTVRINPVGRDTYEVVLELDQALLSNIMRTVRG
;
A
#
# COMPACT_ATOMS: atom_id res chain seq x y z
N MET A 1 -35.95 9.11 -47.53
CA MET A 1 -34.66 8.38 -47.61
C MET A 1 -34.15 8.20 -46.20
N ALA A 2 -34.19 6.97 -45.71
CA ALA A 2 -33.63 6.57 -44.42
C ALA A 2 -32.16 6.21 -44.64
N ILE A 3 -31.24 6.80 -43.88
CA ILE A 3 -29.94 6.20 -43.57
C ILE A 3 -29.39 6.77 -42.26
N VAL A 4 -29.40 5.90 -41.25
CA VAL A 4 -28.33 5.65 -40.27
C VAL A 4 -27.90 6.78 -39.35
N ASN A 5 -28.24 6.65 -38.06
CA ASN A 5 -27.28 6.88 -36.99
C ASN A 5 -27.56 5.88 -35.86
N ALA A 6 -27.13 4.64 -36.09
CA ALA A 6 -27.06 3.57 -35.10
C ALA A 6 -25.82 3.75 -34.20
N VAL A 7 -25.62 4.96 -33.64
CA VAL A 7 -24.45 5.28 -32.80
C VAL A 7 -24.82 5.39 -31.31
N ASP A 8 -26.12 5.47 -30.97
CA ASP A 8 -26.58 5.68 -29.59
C ASP A 8 -26.75 4.38 -28.77
N ALA A 9 -26.40 3.20 -29.31
CA ALA A 9 -26.68 1.90 -28.68
C ALA A 9 -25.45 1.07 -28.28
N THR A 10 -24.25 1.66 -28.15
CA THR A 10 -23.02 0.92 -27.75
C THR A 10 -22.23 1.58 -26.62
N ALA A 11 -22.83 2.51 -25.87
CA ALA A 11 -22.19 3.14 -24.72
C ALA A 11 -22.38 2.36 -23.38
N ALA A 12 -23.06 1.21 -23.41
CA ALA A 12 -23.14 0.31 -22.25
C ALA A 12 -21.91 -0.61 -22.19
N VAL A 13 -20.71 -0.02 -22.19
CA VAL A 13 -19.52 -0.73 -21.74
C VAL A 13 -19.64 -0.80 -20.23
N THR A 14 -20.15 -1.92 -19.73
CA THR A 14 -20.12 -2.33 -18.33
C THR A 14 -18.70 -2.17 -17.82
N GLN A 15 -18.43 -1.06 -17.14
CA GLN A 15 -17.19 -0.89 -16.41
C GLN A 15 -17.16 -2.04 -15.39
N PRO A 16 -16.12 -2.89 -15.36
CA PRO A 16 -15.99 -3.84 -14.27
C PRO A 16 -15.97 -2.98 -13.02
N ARG A 17 -17.01 -3.10 -12.19
CA ARG A 17 -17.02 -2.48 -10.88
C ARG A 17 -15.91 -3.16 -10.12
N VAL A 18 -14.72 -2.58 -10.20
CA VAL A 18 -13.58 -3.00 -9.39
C VAL A 18 -14.07 -2.89 -7.97
N GLU A 19 -14.30 -4.04 -7.35
CA GLU A 19 -14.63 -4.11 -5.95
C GLU A 19 -13.42 -3.53 -5.22
N VAL A 20 -13.56 -2.30 -4.74
CA VAL A 20 -12.51 -1.62 -3.98
C VAL A 20 -12.45 -2.32 -2.65
N ILE A 21 -11.68 -3.41 -2.59
CA ILE A 21 -11.31 -4.03 -1.33
C ILE A 21 -10.60 -2.92 -0.54
N PRO A 22 -11.04 -2.57 0.68
CA PRO A 22 -10.38 -1.55 1.47
C PRO A 22 -8.95 -2.03 1.76
N THR A 23 -7.97 -1.45 1.09
CA THR A 23 -6.55 -1.71 1.31
C THR A 23 -5.92 -0.57 2.08
N LEU A 24 -5.05 -0.88 3.02
CA LEU A 24 -4.16 0.12 3.60
C LEU A 24 -3.05 0.43 2.60
N THR A 25 -2.79 1.71 2.36
CA THR A 25 -1.82 2.17 1.36
C THR A 25 -0.70 2.95 2.03
N GLY A 26 0.54 2.48 1.88
CA GLY A 26 1.74 3.21 2.29
C GLY A 26 2.41 3.87 1.10
N MET A 27 2.61 5.19 1.15
CA MET A 27 3.32 5.92 0.11
C MET A 27 4.69 6.39 0.61
N GLY A 28 5.69 6.39 -0.24
CA GLY A 28 7.01 6.91 0.09
C GLY A 28 7.70 7.55 -1.10
N TYR A 29 8.53 8.54 -0.82
CA TYR A 29 9.20 9.40 -1.77
C TYR A 29 10.68 9.49 -1.44
N ALA A 30 11.52 9.47 -2.47
CA ALA A 30 12.95 9.73 -2.28
C ALA A 30 13.56 10.41 -3.50
N SER A 31 14.36 11.44 -3.23
CA SER A 31 15.16 12.11 -4.25
C SER A 31 16.35 11.25 -4.68
N ILE A 32 16.63 11.20 -5.99
CA ILE A 32 17.75 10.54 -6.64
C ILE A 32 19.05 11.29 -6.30
N SER A 33 19.04 12.63 -6.41
CA SER A 33 20.21 13.45 -6.14
C SER A 33 20.71 13.35 -4.70
N ALA A 34 19.81 13.14 -3.74
CA ALA A 34 20.12 12.99 -2.32
C ALA A 34 20.76 11.62 -1.94
N GLN A 35 20.78 10.64 -2.85
CA GLN A 35 21.26 9.30 -2.52
C GLN A 35 22.80 9.21 -2.51
N PRO A 36 23.41 8.51 -1.52
CA PRO A 36 24.85 8.39 -1.40
C PRO A 36 25.42 7.33 -2.35
N ALA A 37 25.41 7.61 -3.65
CA ALA A 37 26.03 6.75 -4.65
C ALA A 37 26.73 7.52 -5.77
N LYS A 38 27.83 6.94 -6.27
CA LYS A 38 28.67 7.57 -7.30
C LYS A 38 28.03 7.51 -8.69
N SER A 39 27.39 6.39 -9.02
CA SER A 39 26.71 6.20 -10.32
C SER A 39 25.26 6.71 -10.28
N ALA A 40 24.83 7.35 -11.36
CA ALA A 40 23.42 7.78 -11.52
C ALA A 40 22.44 6.59 -11.45
N ASN A 41 22.80 5.45 -12.04
CA ASN A 41 21.96 4.25 -11.99
C ASN A 41 21.85 3.69 -10.56
N GLN A 42 22.96 3.72 -9.82
CA GLN A 42 22.98 3.29 -8.41
C GLN A 42 22.15 4.24 -7.54
N ARG A 43 22.24 5.56 -7.75
CA ARG A 43 21.40 6.56 -7.06
C ARG A 43 19.91 6.33 -7.31
N ARG A 44 19.51 6.02 -8.55
CA ARG A 44 18.11 5.69 -8.87
C ARG A 44 17.62 4.47 -8.11
N LEU A 45 18.41 3.39 -8.09
CA LEU A 45 18.05 2.18 -7.35
C LEU A 45 17.97 2.44 -5.83
N MET A 46 18.90 3.24 -5.29
CA MET A 46 18.85 3.66 -3.88
C MET A 46 17.63 4.51 -3.58
N ALA A 47 17.23 5.42 -4.48
CA ALA A 47 16.05 6.26 -4.30
C ALA A 47 14.80 5.38 -4.24
N ILE A 48 14.63 4.44 -5.16
CA ILE A 48 13.51 3.49 -5.13
C ILE A 48 13.49 2.70 -3.81
N ARG A 49 14.64 2.24 -3.33
CA ARG A 49 14.74 1.53 -2.04
C ARG A 49 14.39 2.42 -0.85
N SER A 50 14.89 3.65 -0.83
CA SER A 50 14.60 4.64 0.21
C SER A 50 13.11 5.02 0.23
N ALA A 51 12.52 5.26 -0.94
CA ALA A 51 11.08 5.50 -1.09
C ALA A 51 10.28 4.29 -0.60
N ARG A 52 10.68 3.06 -0.93
CA ARG A 52 10.04 1.85 -0.43
C ARG A 52 10.12 1.73 1.10
N LEU A 53 11.26 2.07 1.71
CA LEU A 53 11.41 2.06 3.17
C LEU A 53 10.49 3.09 3.83
N GLN A 54 10.37 4.29 3.26
CA GLN A 54 9.42 5.29 3.75
C GLN A 54 7.98 4.82 3.59
N ALA A 55 7.63 4.22 2.44
CA ALA A 55 6.31 3.66 2.20
C ALA A 55 5.95 2.58 3.23
N MET A 56 6.91 1.71 3.56
CA MET A 56 6.72 0.67 4.57
C MET A 56 6.54 1.26 5.97
N ARG A 57 7.31 2.28 6.34
CA ARG A 57 7.10 3.02 7.60
C ARG A 57 5.70 3.61 7.69
N ASN A 58 5.27 4.32 6.65
CA ASN A 58 3.94 4.93 6.61
C ASN A 58 2.82 3.89 6.69
N LEU A 59 3.04 2.72 6.11
CA LEU A 59 2.11 1.60 6.22
C LEU A 59 2.09 1.01 7.64
N THR A 60 3.25 0.80 8.26
CA THR A 60 3.37 0.34 9.65
C THR A 60 2.66 1.28 10.61
N GLU A 61 2.84 2.59 10.47
CA GLU A 61 2.17 3.60 11.29
C GLU A 61 0.65 3.52 11.16
N GLN A 62 0.15 3.37 9.93
CA GLN A 62 -1.28 3.17 9.68
C GLN A 62 -1.79 1.89 10.33
N VAL A 63 -1.08 0.77 10.19
CA VAL A 63 -1.45 -0.52 10.76
C VAL A 63 -1.52 -0.42 12.28
N HIS A 64 -0.51 0.16 12.93
CA HIS A 64 -0.47 0.30 14.37
C HIS A 64 -1.62 1.19 14.91
N GLY A 65 -2.06 2.18 14.13
CA GLY A 65 -3.17 3.05 14.47
C GLY A 65 -4.56 2.46 14.24
N VAL A 66 -4.69 1.27 13.64
CA VAL A 66 -6.00 0.64 13.43
C VAL A 66 -6.65 0.31 14.77
N GLN A 67 -7.89 0.76 14.95
CA GLN A 67 -8.72 0.38 16.09
C GLN A 67 -9.33 -1.01 15.85
N ILE A 68 -9.28 -1.85 16.88
CA ILE A 68 -9.82 -3.22 16.84
C ILE A 68 -11.07 -3.37 17.71
N ASP A 69 -11.28 -2.47 18.67
CA ASP A 69 -12.53 -2.26 19.41
C ASP A 69 -12.60 -0.79 19.90
N SER A 70 -13.64 -0.43 20.65
CA SER A 70 -13.87 0.95 21.09
C SER A 70 -12.79 1.54 22.01
N GLN A 71 -11.92 0.70 22.61
CA GLN A 71 -10.90 1.15 23.56
C GLN A 71 -9.48 0.67 23.24
N THR A 72 -9.33 -0.25 22.29
CA THR A 72 -8.06 -0.93 22.01
C THR A 72 -7.65 -0.74 20.55
N THR A 73 -6.37 -0.43 20.35
CA THR A 73 -5.73 -0.37 19.03
C THR A 73 -4.87 -1.60 18.76
N ILE A 74 -4.44 -1.80 17.52
CA ILE A 74 -3.46 -2.84 17.18
C ILE A 74 -2.20 -2.69 18.04
N ILE A 75 -1.70 -1.46 18.24
CA ILE A 75 -0.50 -1.24 19.04
C ILE A 75 -0.68 -1.67 20.52
N ASP A 76 -1.86 -1.47 21.11
CA ASP A 76 -2.15 -1.93 22.48
C ASP A 76 -2.22 -3.45 22.58
N ALA A 77 -2.71 -4.12 21.53
CA ALA A 77 -2.84 -5.57 21.48
C ALA A 77 -1.49 -6.28 21.30
N ILE A 78 -0.61 -5.76 20.44
CA ILE A 78 0.71 -6.37 20.20
C ILE A 78 1.67 -6.20 21.39
N VAL A 79 1.41 -5.25 22.29
CA VAL A 79 2.18 -5.10 23.54
C VAL A 79 1.94 -6.29 24.48
N GLN A 80 0.73 -6.84 24.47
CA GLN A 80 0.32 -7.93 25.35
C GLN A 80 0.57 -9.32 24.76
N ASN A 81 0.87 -9.41 23.46
CA ASN A 81 1.00 -10.69 22.76
C ASN A 81 2.10 -10.66 21.69
N ASP A 82 3.23 -11.32 21.98
CA ASP A 82 4.37 -11.42 21.06
C ASP A 82 4.06 -12.22 19.79
N SER A 83 3.17 -13.21 19.84
CA SER A 83 2.74 -13.98 18.66
C SER A 83 1.88 -13.12 17.72
N LEU A 84 1.07 -12.22 18.29
CA LEU A 84 0.34 -11.22 17.51
C LEU A 84 1.31 -10.24 16.85
N ARG A 85 2.32 -9.77 17.59
CA ARG A 85 3.37 -8.89 17.04
C ARG A 85 4.06 -9.53 15.84
N ALA A 86 4.53 -10.77 15.99
CA ALA A 86 5.19 -11.49 14.90
C ALA A 86 4.27 -11.66 13.67
N SER A 87 2.98 -11.90 13.89
CA SER A 87 2.00 -12.02 12.80
C SER A 87 1.76 -10.69 12.09
N VAL A 88 1.58 -9.59 12.83
CA VAL A 88 1.41 -8.23 12.28
C VAL A 88 2.65 -7.79 11.51
N ASP A 89 3.84 -8.04 12.05
CA ASP A 89 5.11 -7.73 11.37
C ASP A 89 5.24 -8.51 10.07
N GLY A 90 4.90 -9.81 10.06
CA GLY A 90 4.90 -10.64 8.87
C GLY A 90 3.96 -10.13 7.78
N VAL A 91 2.80 -9.60 8.17
CA VAL A 91 1.81 -9.00 7.26
C VAL A 91 2.33 -7.71 6.65
N ILE A 92 2.91 -6.82 7.46
CA ILE A 92 3.51 -5.56 6.99
C ILE A 92 4.64 -5.85 6.01
N LEU A 93 5.50 -6.83 6.31
CA LEU A 93 6.58 -7.27 5.42
C LEU A 93 6.05 -7.87 4.11
N GLY A 94 4.87 -8.50 4.16
CA GLY A 94 4.14 -9.04 3.01
C GLY A 94 3.42 -8.01 2.14
N ALA A 95 3.51 -6.71 2.44
CA ALA A 95 2.88 -5.66 1.66
C ALA A 95 3.33 -5.68 0.19
N LYS A 96 2.37 -5.58 -0.72
CA LYS A 96 2.61 -5.67 -2.17
C LYS A 96 3.04 -4.32 -2.71
N THR A 97 4.09 -4.29 -3.52
CA THR A 97 4.45 -3.08 -4.28
C THR A 97 3.57 -2.98 -5.50
N VAL A 98 2.69 -1.99 -5.52
CA VAL A 98 1.72 -1.79 -6.61
C VAL A 98 2.14 -0.71 -7.58
N ARG A 99 2.99 0.23 -7.14
CA ARG A 99 3.46 1.32 -7.99
C ARG A 99 4.88 1.72 -7.62
N ILE A 100 5.70 1.93 -8.65
CA ILE A 100 7.00 2.60 -8.58
C ILE A 100 7.00 3.59 -9.74
N ASN A 101 6.97 4.89 -9.45
CA ASN A 101 6.83 5.90 -10.49
C ASN A 101 7.81 7.06 -10.26
N PRO A 102 8.53 7.55 -11.28
CA PRO A 102 9.18 8.85 -11.17
C PRO A 102 8.15 9.96 -10.99
N VAL A 103 8.37 10.83 -10.01
CA VAL A 103 7.59 12.05 -9.78
C VAL A 103 8.51 13.24 -10.03
N GLY A 104 8.22 13.98 -11.10
CA GLY A 104 9.10 15.04 -11.57
C GLY A 104 10.42 14.49 -12.12
N ARG A 105 11.52 15.25 -11.96
CA ARG A 105 12.82 14.91 -12.55
C ARG A 105 13.79 14.20 -11.60
N ASP A 106 13.57 14.31 -10.29
CA ASP A 106 14.55 13.89 -9.29
C ASP A 106 13.96 12.96 -8.22
N THR A 107 12.66 12.63 -8.24
CA THR A 107 12.04 11.87 -7.14
C THR A 107 11.42 10.59 -7.66
N TYR A 108 11.49 9.53 -6.86
CA TYR A 108 10.66 8.33 -7.04
C TYR A 108 9.59 8.25 -5.97
N GLU A 109 8.38 7.92 -6.38
CA GLU A 109 7.28 7.47 -5.53
C GLU A 109 7.24 5.94 -5.55
N VAL A 110 7.04 5.34 -4.37
CA VAL A 110 6.70 3.93 -4.21
C VAL A 110 5.40 3.84 -3.42
N VAL A 111 4.47 3.01 -3.91
CA VAL A 111 3.21 2.71 -3.22
C VAL A 111 3.19 1.22 -2.87
N LEU A 112 2.95 0.97 -1.59
CA LEU A 112 2.72 -0.36 -1.03
C LEU A 112 1.24 -0.49 -0.66
N GLU A 113 0.68 -1.66 -0.93
CA GLU A 113 -0.68 -2.02 -0.54
C GLU A 113 -0.66 -3.20 0.41
N LEU A 114 -1.57 -3.13 1.37
CA LEU A 114 -1.83 -4.20 2.32
C LEU A 114 -3.33 -4.48 2.39
N ASP A 115 -3.65 -5.76 2.29
CA ASP A 115 -5.03 -6.23 2.40
C ASP A 115 -5.51 -6.11 3.86
N GLN A 116 -6.50 -5.26 4.08
CA GLN A 116 -7.10 -5.08 5.40
C GLN A 116 -7.87 -6.33 5.85
N ALA A 117 -8.41 -7.13 4.92
CA ALA A 117 -9.09 -8.37 5.25
C ALA A 117 -8.11 -9.37 5.89
N LEU A 118 -6.89 -9.48 5.34
CA LEU A 118 -5.84 -10.33 5.90
C LEU A 118 -5.47 -9.91 7.34
N LEU A 119 -5.29 -8.61 7.58
CA LEU A 119 -5.07 -8.07 8.92
C LEU A 119 -6.20 -8.44 9.88
N SER A 120 -7.45 -8.26 9.45
CA SER A 120 -8.64 -8.55 10.27
C SER A 120 -8.75 -10.03 10.62
N ASN A 121 -8.36 -10.92 9.70
CA ASN A 121 -8.35 -12.36 9.92
C ASN A 121 -7.34 -12.76 10.99
N ILE A 122 -6.12 -12.21 10.91
CA ILE A 122 -5.07 -12.49 11.90
C ILE A 122 -5.48 -12.00 13.29
N MET A 123 -6.06 -10.79 13.37
CA MET A 123 -6.59 -10.25 14.62
C MET A 123 -7.69 -11.14 15.22
N ARG A 124 -8.56 -11.72 14.38
CA ARG A 124 -9.61 -12.64 14.83
C ARG A 124 -9.05 -13.98 15.30
N THR A 125 -8.09 -14.56 14.57
CA THR A 125 -7.49 -15.86 14.91
C THR A 125 -6.70 -15.82 16.21
N VAL A 126 -6.05 -14.71 16.53
CA VAL A 126 -5.25 -14.60 17.76
C VAL A 126 -6.09 -14.28 19.00
N ARG A 127 -7.31 -13.75 18.81
CA ARG A 127 -8.27 -13.46 19.90
C ARG A 127 -9.26 -14.59 20.19
N GLY A 128 -9.36 -15.59 19.31
CA GLY A 128 -10.23 -16.76 19.47
C GLY A 128 -9.46 -17.98 19.96
#